data_AF-A0A4Q0P0U9-F1
#
_entry.id   AF-A0A4Q0P0U9-F1
#
_cell.length_a   1.000
_cell.length_b   1.000
_cell.length_c   1.000
_cell.angle_alpha   90.00
_cell.angle_beta   90.00
_cell.angle_gamma   90.00
#
_symmetry.space_group_name_H-M   'P 1'
#
loop_
_entity.id
_entity.type
_entity.pdbx_description
1 polymer ?
#
loop_
_entity_poly.entity_id
_entity_poly.type
_entity_poly.pdbx_seq_one_letter_code
_entity_poly.pdbx_strand_id
1 'polypeptide(L)'
;MQHLYNPDYQNQDLAVRSAAALDKISDTLKALLWTGQKESGFSPLQLKLLLFIAYHESKYNTVSQLVEEFQVTKATISDCIKALEKQKLLTKVLNHRDNRRFHIELTEKGTQTVSEIKPFANPLIQVLQSEKSEDLENLYSSMFSILSKMNKSKQLNLKRSCSDCNAYRSDGINHAFCMQLRIQLRDKDRRIDCPKYQSN
;
A
#
# COMPACT_ATOMS: atom_id res chain seq x y z
N MET A 1 4.33 -20.86 -26.42
CA MET A 1 3.51 -20.82 -25.19
C MET A 1 3.10 -19.38 -24.93
N GLN A 2 1.81 -19.12 -24.73
CA GLN A 2 1.33 -17.79 -24.32
C GLN A 2 1.61 -17.62 -22.83
N HIS A 3 2.68 -16.91 -22.50
CA HIS A 3 3.14 -16.75 -21.12
C HIS A 3 3.74 -15.37 -20.92
N LEU A 4 3.53 -14.76 -19.75
CA LEU A 4 3.94 -13.38 -19.46
C LEU A 4 5.44 -13.16 -19.67
N TYR A 5 6.27 -14.18 -19.46
CA TYR A 5 7.74 -14.10 -19.61
C TYR A 5 8.27 -14.43 -21.02
N ASN A 6 7.39 -14.69 -22.00
CA ASN A 6 7.79 -14.94 -23.38
C ASN A 6 7.78 -13.63 -24.20
N PRO A 7 8.94 -13.09 -24.63
CA PRO A 7 9.00 -11.83 -25.39
C PRO A 7 8.21 -11.87 -26.70
N ASP A 8 8.18 -13.01 -27.40
CA ASP A 8 7.42 -13.14 -28.66
C ASP A 8 5.92 -12.97 -28.42
N TYR A 9 5.42 -13.47 -27.29
CA TYR A 9 4.01 -13.30 -26.91
C TYR A 9 3.73 -11.89 -26.38
N GLN A 10 4.64 -11.32 -25.58
CA GLN A 10 4.53 -9.94 -25.14
C GLN A 10 4.35 -9.02 -26.35
N ASN A 11 5.22 -9.12 -27.36
CA ASN A 11 5.22 -8.22 -28.50
C ASN A 11 3.99 -8.33 -29.43
N GLN A 12 3.08 -9.27 -29.19
CA GLN A 12 1.84 -9.44 -29.95
C GLN A 12 0.68 -8.58 -29.43
N ASP A 13 0.71 -8.16 -28.15
CA ASP A 13 -0.45 -7.52 -27.50
C ASP A 13 -0.04 -6.42 -26.52
N LEU A 14 -0.76 -5.29 -26.51
CA LEU A 14 -0.45 -4.16 -25.63
C LEU A 14 -0.73 -4.47 -24.15
N ALA A 15 -1.79 -5.20 -23.83
CA ALA A 15 -2.11 -5.57 -22.45
C ALA A 15 -1.05 -6.52 -21.88
N VAL A 16 -0.54 -7.47 -22.69
CA VAL A 16 0.55 -8.36 -22.27
C VAL A 16 1.84 -7.58 -22.03
N ARG A 17 2.22 -6.64 -22.93
CA ARG A 17 3.38 -5.74 -22.70
C ARG A 17 3.21 -4.90 -21.44
N SER A 18 2.02 -4.37 -21.21
CA SER A 18 1.71 -3.54 -20.04
C SER A 18 1.84 -4.36 -18.74
N ALA A 19 1.33 -5.59 -18.73
CA ALA A 19 1.48 -6.50 -17.60
C ALA A 19 2.95 -6.85 -17.33
N ALA A 20 3.75 -7.08 -18.39
CA ALA A 20 5.18 -7.34 -18.25
C ALA A 20 5.94 -6.11 -17.72
N ALA A 21 5.56 -4.90 -18.13
CA ALA A 21 6.13 -3.66 -17.59
C ALA A 21 5.82 -3.49 -16.10
N LEU A 22 4.57 -3.76 -15.68
CA LEU A 22 4.18 -3.75 -14.26
C LEU A 22 4.96 -4.78 -13.43
N ASP A 23 5.20 -5.99 -13.97
CA ASP A 23 6.05 -7.00 -13.32
C ASP A 23 7.48 -6.47 -13.09
N LYS A 24 8.07 -5.81 -14.09
CA LYS A 24 9.40 -5.20 -13.94
C LYS A 24 9.46 -4.04 -12.96
N ILE A 25 8.41 -3.22 -12.87
CA ILE A 25 8.30 -2.19 -11.82
C ILE A 25 8.21 -2.85 -10.44
N SER A 26 7.43 -3.93 -10.31
CA SER A 26 7.31 -4.70 -9.07
C SER A 26 8.66 -5.28 -8.62
N ASP A 27 9.43 -5.85 -9.53
CA ASP A 27 10.77 -6.35 -9.24
C ASP A 27 11.75 -5.23 -8.85
N THR A 28 11.65 -4.08 -9.50
CA THR A 28 12.45 -2.89 -9.14
C THR A 28 12.12 -2.42 -7.72
N LEU A 29 10.84 -2.35 -7.36
CA LEU A 29 10.41 -2.02 -6.00
C LEU A 29 10.92 -3.02 -4.95
N LYS A 30 10.92 -4.32 -5.27
CA LYS A 30 11.52 -5.36 -4.40
C LYS A 30 13.01 -5.13 -4.22
N ALA A 31 13.74 -4.82 -5.28
CA ALA A 31 15.17 -4.53 -5.21
C ALA A 31 15.48 -3.28 -4.36
N LEU A 32 14.68 -2.21 -4.50
CA LEU A 32 14.79 -1.01 -3.66
C LEU A 32 14.53 -1.31 -2.18
N LEU A 33 13.52 -2.13 -1.87
CA LEU A 33 13.27 -2.60 -0.49
C LEU A 33 14.45 -3.38 0.09
N TRP A 34 15.12 -4.21 -0.71
CA TRP A 34 16.33 -4.93 -0.27
C TRP A 34 17.51 -4.01 0.00
N THR A 35 17.66 -2.92 -0.77
CA THR A 35 18.63 -1.87 -0.44
C THR A 35 18.32 -1.26 0.92
N GLY A 36 17.05 -0.91 1.17
CA GLY A 36 16.62 -0.41 2.49
C GLY A 36 16.87 -1.42 3.62
N GLN A 37 16.72 -2.72 3.37
CA GLN A 37 17.08 -3.77 4.34
C GLN A 37 18.58 -3.76 4.66
N LYS A 38 19.45 -3.66 3.65
CA LYS A 38 20.91 -3.66 3.87
C LYS A 38 21.36 -2.47 4.72
N GLU A 39 20.72 -1.32 4.54
CA GLU A 39 21.04 -0.11 5.29
C GLU A 39 20.50 -0.13 6.73
N SER A 40 19.33 -0.75 6.95
CA SER A 40 18.63 -0.69 8.24
C SER A 40 18.76 -1.95 9.10
N GLY A 41 19.14 -3.09 8.52
CA GLY A 41 19.17 -4.40 9.17
C GLY A 41 17.80 -5.07 9.32
N PHE A 42 16.70 -4.42 8.91
CA PHE A 42 15.35 -4.97 8.99
C PHE A 42 14.98 -5.78 7.75
N SER A 43 14.21 -6.85 7.93
CA SER A 43 13.60 -7.54 6.78
C SER A 43 12.58 -6.64 6.05
N PRO A 44 12.26 -6.92 4.78
CA PRO A 44 11.29 -6.11 4.04
C PRO A 44 9.91 -6.03 4.71
N LEU A 45 9.47 -7.11 5.36
CA LEU A 45 8.20 -7.11 6.12
C LEU A 45 8.31 -6.24 7.38
N GLN A 46 9.42 -6.29 8.10
CA GLN A 46 9.65 -5.46 9.28
C GLN A 46 9.64 -3.97 8.93
N LEU A 47 10.33 -3.59 7.85
CA LEU A 47 10.33 -2.21 7.35
C LEU A 47 8.92 -1.72 7.01
N LYS A 48 8.21 -2.50 6.19
CA LYS A 48 6.84 -2.16 5.79
C LYS A 48 5.90 -2.06 7.00
N LEU A 49 6.03 -2.97 7.97
CA LEU A 49 5.18 -2.99 9.16
C LEU A 49 5.48 -1.80 10.08
N LEU A 50 6.76 -1.45 10.32
CA LEU A 50 7.13 -0.26 11.09
C LEU A 50 6.59 1.02 10.45
N LEU A 51 6.81 1.20 9.14
CA LEU A 51 6.32 2.36 8.40
C LEU A 51 4.79 2.40 8.38
N PHE A 52 4.13 1.27 8.21
CA PHE A 52 2.67 1.20 8.23
C PHE A 52 2.11 1.65 9.57
N ILE A 53 2.62 1.11 10.68
CA ILE A 53 2.16 1.47 12.03
C ILE A 53 2.44 2.95 12.31
N ALA A 54 3.55 3.50 11.81
CA ALA A 54 3.91 4.91 11.97
C ALA A 54 2.88 5.87 11.34
N TYR A 55 2.31 5.50 10.19
CA TYR A 55 1.50 6.39 9.37
C TYR A 55 0.00 6.05 9.36
N HIS A 56 -0.44 5.05 10.12
CA HIS A 56 -1.84 4.64 10.20
C HIS A 56 -2.39 4.65 11.61
N GLU A 57 -3.68 5.00 11.72
CA GLU A 57 -4.41 4.97 13.00
C GLU A 57 -4.40 3.58 13.64
N SER A 58 -4.38 3.55 14.97
CA SER A 58 -4.34 2.33 15.79
C SER A 58 -5.40 1.28 15.43
N LYS A 59 -6.59 1.69 14.98
CA LYS A 59 -7.66 0.78 14.54
C LYS A 59 -7.26 -0.13 13.37
N TYR A 60 -6.28 0.28 12.56
CA TYR A 60 -5.71 -0.51 11.45
C TYR A 60 -4.50 -1.34 11.88
N ASN A 61 -3.94 -1.10 13.06
CA ASN A 61 -2.71 -1.74 13.53
C ASN A 61 -2.99 -2.96 14.40
N THR A 62 -4.00 -3.76 14.04
CA THR A 62 -4.29 -5.05 14.69
C THR A 62 -3.72 -6.20 13.88
N VAL A 63 -3.42 -7.34 14.51
CA VAL A 63 -2.87 -8.52 13.79
C VAL A 63 -3.75 -8.91 12.60
N SER A 64 -5.08 -8.93 12.77
CA SER A 64 -6.00 -9.28 11.70
C SER A 64 -5.95 -8.29 10.53
N GLN A 65 -5.90 -6.99 10.82
CA GLN A 65 -5.81 -5.95 9.79
C GLN A 65 -4.45 -5.99 9.06
N LEU A 66 -3.35 -6.22 9.78
CA LEU A 66 -2.01 -6.35 9.20
C LEU A 66 -1.88 -7.61 8.32
N VAL A 67 -2.58 -8.70 8.66
CA VAL A 67 -2.67 -9.90 7.80
C VAL A 67 -3.36 -9.56 6.48
N GLU A 68 -4.48 -8.84 6.53
CA GLU A 68 -5.21 -8.42 5.34
C GLU A 68 -4.41 -7.45 4.46
N GLU A 69 -3.70 -6.50 5.09
CA GLU A 69 -2.89 -5.49 4.41
C GLU A 69 -1.69 -6.11 3.69
N PHE A 70 -0.89 -6.92 4.39
CA PHE A 70 0.35 -7.47 3.82
C PHE A 70 0.16 -8.79 3.09
N GLN A 71 -1.04 -9.38 3.13
CA GLN A 71 -1.39 -10.64 2.46
C GLN A 71 -0.43 -11.80 2.82
N VAL A 72 0.00 -11.85 4.07
CA VAL A 72 0.81 -12.94 4.63
C VAL A 72 0.07 -13.62 5.77
N THR A 73 0.55 -14.79 6.19
CA THR A 73 -0.15 -15.56 7.23
C THR A 73 -0.14 -14.85 8.59
N LYS A 74 -1.14 -15.17 9.43
CA LYS A 74 -1.19 -14.71 10.83
C LYS A 74 0.07 -15.08 11.61
N ALA A 75 0.64 -16.26 11.35
CA ALA A 75 1.90 -16.69 11.97
C ALA A 75 3.04 -15.74 11.59
N THR A 76 3.19 -15.45 10.30
CA THR A 76 4.21 -14.52 9.78
C THR A 76 4.09 -13.12 10.39
N ILE A 77 2.88 -12.54 10.44
CA ILE A 77 2.66 -11.24 11.10
C ILE A 77 3.00 -11.31 12.60
N SER A 78 2.55 -12.35 13.29
CA SER A 78 2.78 -12.50 14.72
C SER A 78 4.27 -12.62 15.05
N ASP A 79 5.03 -13.37 14.25
CA ASP A 79 6.48 -13.53 14.44
C ASP A 79 7.24 -12.25 14.10
N CYS A 80 6.81 -11.53 13.06
CA CYS A 80 7.36 -10.20 12.75
C CYS A 80 7.15 -9.20 13.90
N ILE A 81 5.94 -9.15 14.46
CA ILE A 81 5.62 -8.30 15.61
C ILE A 81 6.47 -8.69 16.83
N LYS A 82 6.53 -9.99 17.18
CA LYS A 82 7.34 -10.47 18.32
C LYS A 82 8.82 -10.11 18.16
N ALA A 83 9.37 -10.24 16.95
CA ALA A 83 10.76 -9.87 16.68
C ALA A 83 11.01 -8.38 16.92
N LEU A 84 10.09 -7.50 16.49
CA LEU A 84 10.19 -6.06 16.69
C LEU A 84 9.90 -5.63 18.14
N GLU A 85 9.00 -6.31 18.85
CA GLU A 85 8.80 -6.17 20.31
C GLU A 85 10.07 -6.54 21.08
N LYS A 86 10.74 -7.65 20.72
CA LYS A 86 12.02 -8.04 21.34
C LYS A 86 13.10 -6.99 21.16
N GLN A 87 13.07 -6.27 20.02
CA GLN A 87 13.95 -5.14 19.76
C GLN A 87 13.50 -3.83 20.45
N LYS A 88 12.39 -3.87 21.19
CA LYS A 88 11.74 -2.73 21.87
C LYS A 88 11.25 -1.65 20.93
N LEU A 89 10.89 -2.00 19.70
CA LEU A 89 10.40 -1.05 18.68
C LEU A 89 8.87 -0.97 18.66
N LEU A 90 8.20 -2.06 19.02
CA LEU A 90 6.75 -2.16 19.09
C LEU A 90 6.29 -2.49 20.50
N THR A 91 5.06 -2.11 20.81
CA THR A 91 4.33 -2.53 22.02
C THR A 91 2.89 -2.89 21.68
N LYS A 92 2.28 -3.75 22.51
CA LYS A 92 0.85 -4.07 22.45
C LYS A 92 0.10 -3.17 23.43
N VAL A 93 -0.90 -2.48 22.93
CA VAL A 93 -1.79 -1.64 23.73
C VAL A 93 -3.16 -2.30 23.78
N LEU A 94 -3.64 -2.59 24.98
CA LEU A 94 -4.98 -3.15 25.20
C LEU A 94 -6.02 -2.06 24.96
N ASN A 95 -7.10 -2.40 24.25
CA ASN A 95 -8.24 -1.53 24.15
C ASN A 95 -9.06 -1.62 25.44
N HIS A 96 -9.11 -0.55 26.23
CA HIS A 96 -9.86 -0.50 27.49
C HIS A 96 -11.37 -0.77 27.35
N ARG A 97 -11.94 -0.68 26.13
CA ARG A 97 -13.35 -0.99 25.86
C ARG A 97 -13.59 -2.44 25.43
N ASP A 98 -12.56 -3.15 24.98
CA ASP A 98 -12.62 -4.59 24.65
C ASP A 98 -11.23 -5.19 24.91
N ASN A 99 -11.02 -5.71 26.13
CA ASN A 99 -9.75 -6.31 26.55
C ASN A 99 -9.30 -7.52 25.71
N ARG A 100 -10.15 -8.01 24.78
CA ARG A 100 -9.80 -9.07 23.82
C ARG A 100 -9.17 -8.53 22.54
N ARG A 101 -9.15 -7.21 22.35
CA ARG A 101 -8.55 -6.54 21.20
C ARG A 101 -7.39 -5.67 21.67
N PHE A 102 -6.20 -5.99 21.20
CA PHE A 102 -5.04 -5.11 21.28
C PHE A 102 -4.72 -4.58 19.90
N HIS A 103 -4.11 -3.40 19.86
CA HIS A 103 -3.44 -2.90 18.68
C HIS A 103 -1.94 -2.75 18.96
N ILE A 104 -1.18 -2.58 17.89
CA ILE A 104 0.27 -2.40 17.93
C ILE A 104 0.57 -0.93 17.77
N GLU A 105 1.49 -0.42 18.59
CA GLU A 105 2.03 0.93 18.49
C GLU A 105 3.56 0.89 18.45
N LEU A 106 4.14 1.95 17.89
CA LEU A 106 5.57 2.22 18.03
C LEU A 106 5.86 2.62 19.48
N THR A 107 6.98 2.15 20.02
CA THR A 107 7.58 2.75 21.20
C THR A 107 8.29 4.05 20.81
N GLU A 108 8.78 4.83 21.79
CA GLU A 108 9.65 5.98 21.52
C GLU A 108 10.87 5.59 20.66
N LYS A 109 11.52 4.47 21.01
CA LYS A 109 12.61 3.88 20.22
C LYS A 109 12.15 3.52 18.80
N GLY A 110 10.95 2.94 18.67
CA GLY A 110 10.34 2.61 17.37
C GLY A 110 10.13 3.84 16.49
N THR A 111 9.60 4.91 17.07
CA THR A 111 9.40 6.20 16.38
C THR A 111 10.73 6.80 15.92
N GLN A 112 11.75 6.81 16.78
CA GLN A 112 13.09 7.26 16.39
C GLN A 112 13.65 6.41 15.25
N THR A 113 13.57 5.08 15.37
CA THR A 113 14.02 4.16 14.32
C THR A 113 13.32 4.43 12.99
N VAL A 114 12.00 4.65 12.98
CA VAL A 114 11.25 4.99 11.76
C VAL A 114 11.75 6.29 11.14
N SER A 115 12.09 7.30 11.93
CA SER A 115 12.63 8.57 11.41
C SER A 115 13.99 8.44 10.73
N GLU A 116 14.76 7.39 11.08
CA GLU A 116 16.08 7.09 10.52
C GLU A 116 16.01 6.20 9.27
N ILE A 117 14.84 5.58 8.98
CA ILE A 117 14.65 4.78 7.77
C ILE A 117 14.71 5.68 6.55
N LYS A 118 15.70 5.44 5.68
CA LYS A 118 15.79 6.16 4.41
C LYS A 118 14.62 5.82 3.49
N PRO A 119 14.12 6.80 2.72
CA PRO A 119 13.01 6.61 1.79
C PRO A 119 13.47 5.80 0.56
N PHE A 120 13.54 4.48 0.68
CA PHE A 120 14.03 3.56 -0.34
C PHE A 120 13.28 3.67 -1.69
N ALA A 121 12.04 4.17 -1.70
CA ALA A 121 11.24 4.34 -2.91
C ALA A 121 11.55 5.65 -3.68
N ASN A 122 12.38 6.55 -3.12
CA ASN A 122 12.71 7.83 -3.74
C ASN A 122 13.23 7.73 -5.19
N PRO A 123 14.07 6.76 -5.57
CA PRO A 123 14.52 6.66 -6.96
C PRO A 123 13.36 6.50 -7.95
N LEU A 124 12.34 5.70 -7.62
CA LEU A 124 11.15 5.56 -8.46
C LEU A 124 10.32 6.85 -8.47
N ILE A 125 10.14 7.49 -7.30
CA ILE A 125 9.41 8.75 -7.18
C ILE A 125 10.04 9.83 -8.05
N GLN A 126 11.38 9.94 -8.05
CA GLN A 126 12.12 10.91 -8.87
C GLN A 126 11.93 10.69 -10.37
N VAL A 127 11.95 9.42 -10.82
CA VAL A 127 11.65 9.08 -12.22
C VAL A 127 10.23 9.51 -12.58
N LEU A 128 9.24 9.16 -11.75
CA LEU A 128 7.85 9.56 -11.99
C LEU A 128 7.65 11.08 -11.96
N GLN A 129 8.39 11.81 -11.14
CA GLN A 129 8.36 13.28 -11.08
C GLN A 129 8.99 13.95 -12.30
N SER A 130 9.85 13.24 -13.04
CA SER A 130 10.46 13.74 -14.27
C SER A 130 9.58 13.58 -15.52
N GLU A 131 8.51 12.78 -15.42
CA GLU A 131 7.52 12.61 -16.48
C GLU A 131 6.70 13.88 -16.70
N LYS A 132 6.12 14.02 -17.90
CA LYS A 132 5.17 15.11 -18.17
C LYS A 132 3.93 14.93 -17.29
N SER A 133 3.41 16.04 -16.73
CA SER A 133 2.25 16.02 -15.83
C SER A 133 1.05 15.28 -16.42
N GLU A 134 0.75 15.50 -17.71
CA GLU A 134 -0.39 14.84 -18.37
C GLU A 134 -0.20 13.32 -18.49
N ASP A 135 1.00 12.86 -18.85
CA ASP A 135 1.32 11.43 -18.95
C ASP A 135 1.24 10.75 -17.58
N LEU A 136 1.74 11.40 -16.53
CA LEU A 136 1.66 10.89 -15.16
C LEU A 136 0.21 10.82 -14.65
N GLU A 137 -0.62 11.81 -14.98
CA GLU A 137 -2.04 11.83 -14.64
C GLU A 137 -2.81 10.70 -15.33
N ASN A 138 -2.54 10.48 -16.61
CA ASN A 138 -3.13 9.39 -17.39
C ASN A 138 -2.67 8.01 -16.87
N LEU A 139 -1.39 7.88 -16.52
CA LEU A 139 -0.84 6.68 -15.90
C LEU A 139 -1.53 6.38 -14.56
N TYR A 140 -1.61 7.36 -13.67
CA TYR A 140 -2.27 7.19 -12.37
C TYR A 140 -3.74 6.82 -12.50
N SER A 141 -4.48 7.53 -13.35
CA SER A 141 -5.91 7.28 -13.58
C SER A 141 -6.15 5.87 -14.12
N SER A 142 -5.29 5.42 -15.03
CA SER A 142 -5.32 4.05 -15.57
C SER A 142 -5.03 3.01 -14.50
N MET A 143 -3.98 3.21 -13.69
CA MET A 143 -3.65 2.32 -12.57
C MET A 143 -4.79 2.24 -11.56
N PHE A 144 -5.37 3.37 -11.15
CA PHE A 144 -6.50 3.40 -10.22
C PHE A 144 -7.70 2.63 -10.78
N SER A 145 -8.01 2.79 -12.08
CA SER A 145 -9.08 2.06 -12.76
C SER A 145 -8.84 0.55 -12.77
N ILE A 146 -7.61 0.11 -13.08
CA ILE A 146 -7.21 -1.30 -13.06
C ILE A 146 -7.34 -1.87 -11.65
N LEU A 147 -6.76 -1.21 -10.64
CA LEU A 147 -6.83 -1.65 -9.25
C LEU A 147 -8.28 -1.73 -8.75
N SER A 148 -9.12 -0.76 -9.11
CA SER A 148 -10.54 -0.75 -8.77
C SER A 148 -11.30 -1.93 -9.39
N LYS A 149 -11.00 -2.28 -10.64
CA LYS A 149 -11.59 -3.46 -11.32
C LYS A 149 -11.13 -4.76 -10.66
N MET A 150 -9.84 -4.89 -10.35
CA MET A 150 -9.29 -6.05 -9.64
C MET A 150 -9.83 -6.21 -8.21
N ASN A 151 -10.06 -5.10 -7.52
CA ASN A 151 -10.67 -5.10 -6.19
C ASN A 151 -12.13 -5.59 -6.26
N LYS A 152 -12.91 -5.09 -7.23
CA LYS A 152 -14.29 -5.54 -7.48
C LYS A 152 -14.38 -7.02 -7.85
N SER A 153 -13.41 -7.55 -8.60
CA SER A 153 -13.31 -8.97 -8.94
C SER A 153 -12.70 -9.84 -7.82
N LYS A 154 -12.39 -9.26 -6.65
CA LYS A 154 -11.76 -9.93 -5.49
C LYS A 154 -10.38 -10.56 -5.77
N GLN A 155 -9.69 -10.10 -6.82
CA GLN A 155 -8.32 -10.51 -7.16
C GLN A 155 -7.27 -9.70 -6.40
N LEU A 156 -7.68 -8.57 -5.83
CA LEU A 156 -6.88 -7.68 -5.00
C LEU A 156 -7.71 -7.32 -3.76
N ASN A 157 -7.06 -7.17 -2.60
CA ASN A 157 -7.69 -6.62 -1.41
C ASN A 157 -7.28 -5.16 -1.23
N LEU A 158 -7.79 -4.27 -2.08
CA LEU A 158 -7.52 -2.85 -1.96
C LEU A 158 -8.46 -2.27 -0.89
N LYS A 159 -7.87 -1.87 0.24
CA LYS A 159 -8.58 -1.27 1.38
C LYS A 159 -8.34 0.23 1.42
N ARG A 160 -9.27 0.93 2.09
CA ARG A 160 -9.14 2.36 2.42
C ARG A 160 -9.04 3.26 1.19
N SER A 161 -9.45 2.78 0.02
CA SER A 161 -9.36 3.51 -1.23
C SER A 161 -10.67 4.26 -1.54
N CYS A 162 -10.65 5.18 -2.49
CA CYS A 162 -11.88 5.75 -3.03
C CYS A 162 -12.80 4.67 -3.65
N SER A 163 -12.25 3.55 -4.12
CA SER A 163 -13.02 2.51 -4.81
C SER A 163 -13.96 1.72 -3.89
N ASP A 164 -13.67 1.68 -2.59
CA ASP A 164 -14.38 0.91 -1.56
C ASP A 164 -14.87 1.79 -0.39
N CYS A 165 -14.90 3.12 -0.58
CA CYS A 165 -15.22 4.09 0.46
C CYS A 165 -16.69 4.52 0.44
N ASN A 166 -17.34 4.53 1.61
CA ASN A 166 -18.72 4.97 1.75
C ASN A 166 -18.96 6.45 1.54
N ALA A 167 -17.92 7.27 1.66
CA ALA A 167 -18.01 8.68 1.35
C ALA A 167 -17.81 8.98 -0.15
N TYR A 168 -17.47 7.99 -0.97
CA TYR A 168 -17.26 8.18 -2.41
C TYR A 168 -18.54 7.91 -3.20
N ARG A 169 -18.88 8.83 -4.11
CA ARG A 169 -19.98 8.70 -5.07
C ARG A 169 -19.44 8.99 -6.46
N SER A 170 -19.85 8.20 -7.45
CA SER A 170 -19.50 8.43 -8.84
C SER A 170 -20.69 8.07 -9.72
N ASP A 171 -20.97 8.92 -10.71
CA ASP A 171 -21.96 8.67 -11.77
C ASP A 171 -21.36 7.91 -12.97
N GLY A 172 -20.06 7.61 -12.94
CA GLY A 172 -19.35 6.89 -13.99
C GLY A 172 -19.02 7.71 -15.24
N ILE A 173 -19.45 8.98 -15.34
CA ILE A 173 -19.32 9.78 -16.57
C ILE A 173 -18.40 10.98 -16.41
N ASN A 174 -18.16 11.51 -15.20
CA ASN A 174 -17.02 12.40 -14.84
C ASN A 174 -17.21 13.06 -13.45
N HIS A 175 -18.33 12.80 -12.75
CA HIS A 175 -18.60 13.37 -11.44
C HIS A 175 -18.34 12.35 -10.36
N ALA A 176 -17.08 12.27 -9.94
CA ALA A 176 -16.73 11.64 -8.67
C ALA A 176 -16.72 12.70 -7.56
N PHE A 177 -17.43 12.45 -6.47
CA PHE A 177 -17.50 13.35 -5.33
C PHE A 177 -17.16 12.61 -4.03
N CYS A 178 -16.36 13.25 -3.18
CA CYS A 178 -16.07 12.77 -1.84
C CYS A 178 -16.89 13.54 -0.82
N MET A 179 -17.88 12.88 -0.22
CA MET A 179 -18.75 13.46 0.81
C MET A 179 -17.98 13.86 2.07
N GLN A 180 -16.91 13.14 2.41
CA GLN A 180 -16.10 13.40 3.60
C GLN A 180 -15.21 14.64 3.44
N LEU A 181 -14.68 14.86 2.24
CA LEU A 181 -13.88 16.03 1.92
C LEU A 181 -14.71 17.21 1.39
N ARG A 182 -15.94 16.94 0.94
CA ARG A 182 -16.84 17.88 0.25
C ARG A 182 -16.23 18.50 -1.00
N ILE A 183 -15.56 17.68 -1.80
CA ILE A 183 -14.94 18.11 -3.06
C ILE A 183 -15.29 17.15 -4.20
N GLN A 184 -15.32 17.69 -5.41
CA GLN A 184 -15.22 16.88 -6.63
C GLN A 184 -13.80 16.31 -6.72
N LEU A 185 -13.70 15.01 -6.96
CA LEU A 185 -12.45 14.32 -7.21
C LEU A 185 -12.29 14.10 -8.71
N ARG A 186 -11.24 14.66 -9.29
CA ARG A 186 -10.82 14.24 -10.64
C ARG A 186 -10.17 12.86 -10.55
N ASP A 187 -10.05 12.18 -11.68
CA ASP A 187 -9.48 10.83 -11.74
C ASP A 187 -8.10 10.72 -11.09
N LYS A 188 -7.25 11.73 -11.29
CA LYS A 188 -5.92 11.83 -10.67
C LYS A 188 -5.91 12.10 -9.16
N ASP A 189 -7.00 12.63 -8.61
CA ASP A 189 -7.11 13.01 -7.20
C ASP A 189 -7.71 11.88 -6.35
N ARG A 190 -8.18 10.80 -6.99
CA ARG A 190 -8.67 9.60 -6.30
C ARG A 190 -7.55 8.99 -5.47
N ARG A 191 -7.87 8.42 -4.32
CA ARG A 191 -6.87 7.93 -3.35
C ARG A 191 -6.89 6.41 -3.28
N ILE A 192 -5.72 5.78 -3.34
CA ILE A 192 -5.53 4.32 -3.19
C ILE A 192 -5.47 3.95 -1.70
N ASP A 193 -5.00 4.85 -0.85
CA ASP A 193 -5.07 4.75 0.60
C ASP A 193 -5.44 6.13 1.18
N CYS A 194 -6.58 6.22 1.86
CA CYS A 194 -7.21 7.49 2.22
C CYS A 194 -7.34 7.64 3.74
N PRO A 195 -6.70 8.66 4.36
CA PRO A 195 -6.84 8.92 5.80
C PRO A 195 -8.22 9.46 6.18
N LYS A 196 -9.08 9.75 5.19
CA LYS A 196 -10.48 10.15 5.38
C LYS A 196 -11.46 9.06 4.97
N TYR A 197 -10.98 7.83 4.78
CA TYR A 197 -11.80 6.69 4.45
C TYR A 197 -12.95 6.49 5.45
N GLN A 198 -14.12 6.15 4.92
CA GLN A 198 -15.30 5.78 5.70
C GLN A 198 -15.63 4.33 5.35
N SER A 199 -15.58 3.45 6.35
CA SER A 199 -15.98 2.05 6.17
C SER A 199 -17.50 1.93 6.04
N ASN A 200 -17.94 0.77 5.54
CA ASN A 200 -19.28 0.26 5.82
C ASN A 200 -19.52 0.05 7.31
#